data_AF-A0A956WBR8-F1
#
_entry.id   AF-A0A956WBR8-F1
#
_cell.length_a   1.000
_cell.length_b   1.000
_cell.length_c   1.000
_cell.angle_alpha   90.00
_cell.angle_beta   90.00
_cell.angle_gamma   90.00
#
_symmetry.space_group_name_H-M   'P 1'
#
loop_
_entity.id
_entity.type
_entity.pdbx_description
1 polymer ?
#
loop_
_entity_poly.entity_id
_entity_poly.type
_entity_poly.pdbx_seq_one_letter_code
_entity_poly.pdbx_strand_id
1 'polypeptide(L)'
;MSIVRTTTNGQSPGHAGVPPGMLATEVVKRDGRSVPADPMRIVTAIEMAFRAEIGAPYPDPLPTAIHERTEAIATEVVQALNQDHGASAIDVETIQDEVERQLMAAGAFGIAKRYIIYRQARTQQRHERTIAVVDDTGEPLLLHPALLCSWVDEVCAGFEETVSAKDLLDEVMVGIYPGIRLSEVEQLITYGARGKIEVDPVWSFVASRSLLRRLYAEVAGQRIAIADAPGRYPTLFTSYIRGAVAQELLDERLLAFDLDRLGAALEPERDLVFAYLGLQTLYDRYLIRSADQRLELPQAFWMRVAMGLALNEDDRDARAIEFYQLLSSFRFCSSTPTLFNSGTRHPQLSSCYLTTIGDDLDQIFSALKDNALLSKWSGGLGNDWTRVRALGSRIKGTNGLSQGIVPFL
;
A
#
# COMPACT_ATOMS: atom_id res chain seq x y z
N MET A 1 -10.52 -58.85 7.43
CA MET A 1 -9.67 -57.76 6.93
C MET A 1 -8.73 -57.37 8.05
N SER A 2 -7.45 -57.64 7.84
CA SER A 2 -6.43 -57.79 8.88
C SER A 2 -6.01 -56.46 9.50
N ILE A 3 -6.04 -56.45 10.83
CA ILE A 3 -5.39 -55.48 11.71
C ILE A 3 -3.94 -55.95 11.89
N VAL A 4 -2.97 -55.06 11.67
CA VAL A 4 -1.59 -55.26 12.12
C VAL A 4 -1.17 -54.01 12.90
N ARG A 5 -1.11 -54.18 14.23
CA ARG A 5 -0.36 -53.34 15.15
C ARG A 5 1.10 -53.80 15.09
N THR A 6 2.03 -52.89 14.84
CA THR A 6 3.45 -53.14 15.07
C THR A 6 3.91 -52.42 16.34
N THR A 7 4.53 -53.23 17.17
CA THR A 7 5.07 -53.00 18.50
C THR A 7 6.17 -51.94 18.54
N THR A 8 6.07 -51.04 19.52
CA THR A 8 7.18 -50.26 20.06
C THR A 8 8.22 -51.18 20.70
N ASN A 9 9.40 -51.29 20.09
CA ASN A 9 10.61 -51.76 20.78
C ASN A 9 11.57 -50.58 20.88
N GLY A 10 11.73 -50.07 22.09
CA GLY A 10 12.79 -49.16 22.45
C GLY A 10 14.11 -49.91 22.50
N GLN A 11 15.00 -49.59 21.58
CA GLN A 11 16.44 -49.79 21.70
C GLN A 11 17.10 -48.60 21.03
N SER A 12 17.79 -47.78 21.82
CA SER A 12 18.71 -46.76 21.34
C SER A 12 19.85 -47.44 20.58
N PRO A 13 20.17 -47.06 19.33
CA PRO A 13 21.50 -47.25 18.80
C PRO A 13 22.26 -45.93 18.97
N GLY A 14 23.47 -46.04 19.52
CA GLY A 14 24.37 -44.93 19.73
C GLY A 14 24.76 -44.20 18.45
N HIS A 15 25.48 -43.09 18.63
CA HIS A 15 26.12 -42.29 17.60
C HIS A 15 26.68 -43.15 16.45
N ALA A 16 25.90 -43.28 15.38
CA ALA A 16 26.38 -43.75 14.10
C ALA A 16 27.04 -42.55 13.43
N GLY A 17 28.38 -42.56 13.41
CA GLY A 17 29.16 -41.58 12.65
C GLY A 17 28.69 -41.56 11.20
N VAL A 18 28.32 -40.38 10.73
CA VAL A 18 28.03 -40.10 9.33
C VAL A 18 29.30 -40.41 8.52
N PRO A 19 29.24 -41.19 7.43
CA PRO A 19 30.40 -41.45 6.60
C PRO A 19 30.99 -40.13 6.06
N PRO A 20 32.32 -40.03 5.93
CA PRO A 20 32.97 -38.79 5.48
C PRO A 20 32.55 -38.51 4.03
N GLY A 21 31.65 -37.54 3.84
CA GLY A 21 31.19 -37.11 2.52
C GLY A 21 29.70 -36.77 2.40
N MET A 22 28.86 -37.08 3.39
CA MET A 22 27.43 -36.69 3.39
C MET A 22 27.16 -35.54 4.37
N LEU A 23 26.47 -34.50 3.88
CA LEU A 23 25.80 -33.52 4.76
C LEU A 23 24.57 -34.20 5.36
N ALA A 24 24.48 -34.24 6.69
CA ALA A 24 23.42 -34.94 7.41
C ALA A 24 22.09 -34.15 7.49
N THR A 25 22.00 -33.01 6.82
CA THR A 25 20.99 -31.97 7.04
C THR A 25 20.19 -31.63 5.78
N GLU A 26 19.01 -31.06 5.97
CA GLU A 26 18.26 -30.42 4.90
C GLU A 26 18.75 -28.98 4.67
N VAL A 27 18.81 -28.55 3.42
CA VAL A 27 19.18 -27.19 3.04
C VAL A 27 17.92 -26.39 2.74
N VAL A 28 17.69 -25.32 3.50
CA VAL A 28 16.60 -24.37 3.24
C VAL A 28 17.06 -23.41 2.14
N LYS A 29 16.46 -23.54 0.96
CA LYS A 29 16.72 -22.61 -0.15
C LYS A 29 16.14 -21.23 0.15
N ARG A 30 16.68 -20.22 -0.54
CA ARG A 30 16.23 -18.82 -0.47
C ARG A 30 14.76 -18.59 -0.90
N ASP A 31 14.09 -19.61 -1.43
CA ASP A 31 12.64 -19.62 -1.76
C ASP A 31 11.78 -20.35 -0.71
N GLY A 32 12.36 -20.67 0.46
CA GLY A 32 11.70 -21.36 1.57
C GLY A 32 11.59 -22.87 1.42
N ARG A 33 12.03 -23.46 0.30
CA ARG A 33 11.97 -24.93 0.09
C ARG A 33 13.15 -25.63 0.76
N SER A 34 12.86 -26.64 1.57
CA SER A 34 13.87 -27.60 2.04
C SER A 34 14.20 -28.62 0.96
N VAL A 35 15.47 -28.82 0.68
CA VAL A 35 15.96 -29.88 -0.21
C VAL A 35 17.03 -30.72 0.49
N PRO A 36 17.19 -32.00 0.12
CA PRO A 36 18.32 -32.79 0.60
C PRO A 36 19.65 -32.10 0.24
N ALA A 37 20.58 -32.06 1.19
CA ALA A 37 21.91 -31.51 0.93
C ALA A 37 22.62 -32.34 -0.14
N ASP A 38 23.13 -31.67 -1.16
CA ASP A 38 23.92 -32.27 -2.24
C ASP A 38 25.37 -31.73 -2.17
N PRO A 39 26.32 -32.51 -1.62
CA PRO A 39 27.72 -32.12 -1.51
C PRO A 39 28.36 -31.77 -2.86
N MET A 40 27.88 -32.36 -3.96
CA MET A 40 28.42 -32.07 -5.31
C MET A 40 28.21 -30.60 -5.71
N ARG A 41 27.22 -29.92 -5.15
CA ARG A 41 27.01 -28.48 -5.41
C ARG A 41 28.07 -27.61 -4.74
N ILE A 42 28.57 -28.00 -3.58
CA ILE A 42 29.66 -27.30 -2.89
C ILE A 42 30.95 -27.47 -3.70
N VAL A 43 31.24 -28.70 -4.11
CA VAL A 43 32.38 -29.02 -5.00
C VAL A 43 32.32 -28.19 -6.27
N THR A 44 31.17 -28.19 -6.96
CA THR A 44 30.98 -27.42 -8.20
C THR A 44 31.17 -25.92 -7.99
N ALA A 45 30.67 -25.37 -6.88
CA ALA A 45 30.79 -23.94 -6.58
C ALA A 45 32.24 -23.52 -6.31
N ILE A 46 33.00 -24.34 -5.56
CA ILE A 46 34.42 -24.12 -5.31
C ILE A 46 35.22 -24.30 -6.62
N GLU A 47 34.91 -25.33 -7.41
CA GLU A 47 35.53 -25.60 -8.70
C GLU A 47 35.38 -24.42 -9.67
N MET A 48 34.20 -23.81 -9.73
CA MET A 48 33.96 -22.61 -10.54
C MET A 48 34.86 -21.43 -10.10
N ALA A 49 35.13 -21.27 -8.81
CA ALA A 49 36.04 -20.24 -8.33
C ALA A 49 37.50 -20.55 -8.68
N PHE A 50 37.93 -21.82 -8.61
CA PHE A 50 39.25 -22.25 -9.07
C PHE A 50 39.44 -22.05 -10.58
N ARG A 51 38.45 -22.44 -11.39
CA ARG A 51 38.42 -22.21 -12.85
C ARG A 51 38.49 -20.73 -13.17
N ALA A 52 37.70 -19.93 -12.46
CA ALA A 52 37.74 -18.49 -12.60
C ALA A 52 39.16 -17.99 -12.33
N GLU A 53 39.85 -18.46 -11.26
CA GLU A 53 41.22 -18.05 -10.89
C GLU A 53 42.23 -18.25 -12.00
N ILE A 54 42.26 -19.48 -12.53
CA ILE A 54 43.25 -19.91 -13.52
C ILE A 54 42.86 -19.57 -14.98
N GLY A 55 41.65 -19.04 -15.20
CA GLY A 55 41.12 -18.72 -16.52
C GLY A 55 40.79 -19.96 -17.37
N ALA A 56 40.44 -21.08 -16.74
CA ALA A 56 40.08 -22.32 -17.43
C ALA A 56 38.59 -22.35 -17.83
N PRO A 57 38.24 -22.59 -19.11
CA PRO A 57 36.85 -22.74 -19.54
C PRO A 57 36.19 -23.98 -18.94
N TYR A 58 34.87 -23.94 -18.71
CA TYR A 58 34.06 -25.14 -18.44
C TYR A 58 33.58 -25.72 -19.78
N PRO A 59 33.63 -27.04 -20.02
CA PRO A 59 33.88 -28.14 -19.07
C PRO A 59 35.29 -28.75 -19.10
N ASP A 60 36.32 -28.02 -19.52
CA ASP A 60 37.67 -28.58 -19.72
C ASP A 60 38.23 -29.24 -18.44
N PRO A 61 38.97 -30.36 -18.55
CA PRO A 61 39.51 -31.05 -17.37
C PRO A 61 40.51 -30.16 -16.63
N LEU A 62 40.27 -30.00 -15.33
CA LEU A 62 41.20 -29.30 -14.44
C LEU A 62 42.43 -30.17 -14.17
N PRO A 63 43.62 -29.57 -13.92
CA PRO A 63 44.76 -30.30 -13.41
C PRO A 63 44.40 -31.10 -12.16
N THR A 64 44.87 -32.35 -12.07
CA THR A 64 44.53 -33.28 -10.97
C THR A 64 44.76 -32.67 -9.59
N ALA A 65 45.85 -31.92 -9.41
CA ALA A 65 46.16 -31.23 -8.16
C ALA A 65 45.13 -30.16 -7.74
N ILE A 66 44.45 -29.51 -8.69
CA ILE A 66 43.39 -28.53 -8.41
C ILE A 66 42.08 -29.23 -8.07
N HIS A 67 41.80 -30.35 -8.75
CA HIS A 67 40.64 -31.17 -8.46
C HIS A 67 40.72 -31.78 -7.05
N GLU A 68 41.84 -32.41 -6.71
CA GLU A 68 42.12 -32.95 -5.36
C GLU A 68 42.01 -31.86 -4.28
N ARG A 69 42.54 -30.65 -4.56
CA ARG A 69 42.45 -29.53 -3.63
C ARG A 69 41.03 -28.99 -3.46
N THR A 70 40.23 -29.01 -4.53
CA THR A 70 38.81 -28.60 -4.50
C THR A 70 37.99 -29.57 -3.65
N GLU A 71 38.20 -30.88 -3.85
CA GLU A 71 37.54 -31.91 -3.06
C GLU A 71 37.94 -31.89 -1.59
N ALA A 72 39.22 -31.64 -1.28
CA ALA A 72 39.70 -31.51 0.09
C ALA A 72 38.99 -30.36 0.82
N ILE A 73 38.94 -29.16 0.21
CA ILE A 73 38.27 -27.99 0.81
C ILE A 73 36.76 -28.23 0.93
N ALA A 74 36.12 -28.83 -0.07
CA ALA A 74 34.70 -29.17 0.01
C ALA A 74 34.41 -30.18 1.14
N THR A 75 35.32 -31.13 1.38
CA THR A 75 35.21 -32.09 2.47
C THR A 75 35.33 -31.40 3.84
N GLU A 76 36.25 -30.45 3.98
CA GLU A 76 36.40 -29.64 5.21
C GLU A 76 35.16 -28.79 5.49
N VAL A 77 34.56 -28.17 4.46
CA VAL A 77 33.29 -27.43 4.56
C VAL A 77 32.17 -28.35 5.08
N VAL A 78 32.01 -29.53 4.48
CA VAL A 78 30.97 -30.48 4.89
C VAL A 78 31.20 -30.96 6.33
N GLN A 79 32.45 -31.20 6.72
CA GLN A 79 32.79 -31.61 8.09
C GLN A 79 32.48 -30.50 9.10
N ALA A 80 32.83 -29.25 8.80
CA ALA A 80 32.54 -28.11 9.66
C ALA A 80 31.03 -27.87 9.82
N LEU A 81 30.27 -27.90 8.72
CA LEU A 81 28.81 -27.76 8.76
C LEU A 81 28.15 -28.86 9.58
N ASN A 82 28.61 -30.11 9.45
CA ASN A 82 28.10 -31.23 10.25
C ASN A 82 28.46 -31.09 11.74
N GLN A 83 29.62 -30.53 12.08
CA GLN A 83 30.05 -30.31 13.48
C GLN A 83 29.24 -29.19 14.14
N ASP A 84 29.01 -28.09 13.45
CA ASP A 84 28.37 -26.90 14.02
C ASP A 84 26.84 -27.00 14.05
N HIS A 85 26.22 -27.71 13.10
CA HIS A 85 24.74 -27.74 12.96
C HIS A 85 24.09 -29.12 13.18
N GLY A 86 24.88 -30.20 13.22
CA GLY A 86 24.37 -31.56 13.48
C GLY A 86 23.32 -32.01 12.45
N ALA A 87 22.08 -32.26 12.90
CA ALA A 87 20.94 -32.66 12.06
C ALA A 87 19.95 -31.50 11.76
N SER A 88 20.30 -30.27 12.11
CA SER A 88 19.43 -29.10 11.95
C SER A 88 19.40 -28.61 10.51
N ALA A 89 18.28 -28.04 10.07
CA ALA A 89 18.19 -27.44 8.73
C ALA A 89 19.10 -26.20 8.62
N ILE A 90 19.84 -26.08 7.53
CA ILE A 90 20.85 -25.03 7.30
C ILE A 90 20.40 -24.16 6.12
N ASP A 91 20.52 -22.84 6.24
CA ASP A 91 20.26 -21.95 5.11
C ASP A 91 21.42 -21.92 4.11
N VAL A 92 21.14 -21.49 2.87
CA VAL A 92 22.15 -21.43 1.82
C VAL A 92 23.26 -20.40 2.12
N GLU A 93 22.99 -19.35 2.90
CA GLU A 93 24.02 -18.33 3.20
C GLU A 93 25.08 -18.88 4.15
N THR A 94 24.67 -19.64 5.16
CA THR A 94 25.55 -20.30 6.14
C THR A 94 26.52 -21.25 5.44
N ILE A 95 26.05 -22.00 4.44
CA ILE A 95 26.92 -22.85 3.61
C ILE A 95 27.92 -22.00 2.82
N GLN A 96 27.49 -20.85 2.29
CA GLN A 96 28.38 -19.96 1.52
C GLN A 96 29.43 -19.28 2.40
N ASP A 97 29.04 -18.83 3.59
CA ASP A 97 29.94 -18.23 4.57
C ASP A 97 30.99 -19.25 5.04
N GLU A 98 30.58 -20.51 5.21
CA GLU A 98 31.50 -21.59 5.57
C GLU A 98 32.48 -21.93 4.43
N VAL A 99 32.02 -21.92 3.17
CA VAL A 99 32.91 -22.07 2.01
C VAL A 99 33.95 -20.96 1.96
N GLU A 100 33.56 -19.71 2.21
CA GLU A 100 34.48 -18.58 2.27
C GLU A 100 35.51 -18.75 3.39
N ARG A 101 35.07 -19.17 4.58
CA ARG A 101 35.93 -19.42 5.74
C ARG A 101 36.99 -20.48 5.44
N GLN A 102 36.60 -21.61 4.84
CA GLN A 102 37.54 -22.69 4.53
C GLN A 102 38.51 -22.31 3.38
N LEU A 103 38.04 -21.57 2.37
CA LEU A 103 38.93 -21.03 1.33
C LEU A 103 39.99 -20.08 1.92
N MET A 104 39.62 -19.28 2.91
CA MET A 104 40.55 -18.40 3.62
C MET A 104 41.52 -19.19 4.51
N ALA A 105 41.04 -20.21 5.23
CA ALA A 105 41.86 -21.07 6.09
C ALA A 105 42.89 -21.89 5.29
N ALA A 106 42.53 -22.35 4.09
CA ALA A 106 43.41 -23.06 3.17
C ALA A 106 44.44 -22.17 2.45
N GLY A 107 44.54 -20.89 2.83
CA GLY A 107 45.45 -19.90 2.24
C GLY A 107 45.15 -19.57 0.78
N ALA A 108 43.95 -19.90 0.29
CA ALA A 108 43.53 -19.72 -1.10
C ALA A 108 42.91 -18.33 -1.34
N PHE A 109 43.62 -17.27 -0.93
CA PHE A 109 43.09 -15.90 -0.91
C PHE A 109 42.58 -15.37 -2.25
N GLY A 110 43.26 -15.70 -3.37
CA GLY A 110 42.82 -15.31 -4.72
C GLY A 110 41.48 -15.94 -5.10
N ILE A 111 41.34 -17.23 -4.81
CA ILE A 111 40.13 -18.02 -5.09
C ILE A 111 38.97 -17.55 -4.19
N ALA A 112 39.23 -17.32 -2.90
CA ALA A 112 38.26 -16.75 -1.97
C ALA A 112 37.73 -15.40 -2.48
N LYS A 113 38.62 -14.51 -2.94
CA LYS A 113 38.24 -13.23 -3.54
C LYS A 113 37.35 -13.41 -4.77
N ARG A 114 37.67 -14.33 -5.69
CA ARG A 114 36.82 -14.59 -6.87
C ARG A 114 35.47 -15.20 -6.50
N TYR A 115 35.43 -16.09 -5.51
CA TYR A 115 34.19 -16.65 -4.98
C TYR A 115 33.28 -15.55 -4.39
N ILE A 116 33.82 -14.66 -3.56
CA ILE A 116 33.10 -13.53 -2.95
C ILE A 116 32.57 -12.57 -4.02
N ILE A 117 33.42 -12.18 -4.98
CA ILE A 117 33.00 -11.29 -6.08
C ILE A 117 31.90 -11.93 -6.92
N TYR A 118 32.00 -13.23 -7.22
CA TYR A 118 30.97 -13.96 -7.96
C TYR A 118 29.66 -14.11 -7.17
N ARG A 119 29.72 -14.37 -5.86
CA ARG A 119 28.57 -14.39 -4.94
C ARG A 119 27.87 -13.03 -4.96
N GLN A 120 28.63 -11.94 -4.80
CA GLN A 120 28.13 -10.57 -4.83
C GLN A 120 27.51 -10.22 -6.18
N ALA A 121 28.19 -10.52 -7.30
CA ALA A 121 27.68 -10.30 -8.64
C ALA A 121 26.42 -11.12 -8.94
N ARG A 122 26.31 -12.36 -8.42
CA ARG A 122 25.09 -13.17 -8.53
C ARG A 122 23.96 -12.68 -7.64
N THR A 123 24.26 -12.09 -6.49
CA THR A 123 23.27 -11.40 -5.65
C THR A 123 22.76 -10.16 -6.40
N GLN A 124 23.65 -9.36 -6.98
CA GLN A 124 23.32 -8.19 -7.79
C GLN A 124 22.53 -8.56 -9.07
N GLN A 125 22.93 -9.58 -9.81
CA GLN A 125 22.18 -10.12 -10.96
C GLN A 125 20.81 -10.70 -10.58
N ARG A 126 20.62 -11.13 -9.32
CA ARG A 126 19.29 -11.55 -8.82
C ARG A 126 18.40 -10.34 -8.53
N HIS A 127 18.98 -9.23 -8.05
CA HIS A 127 18.29 -7.94 -7.99
C HIS A 127 17.99 -7.34 -9.38
N GLU A 128 18.64 -7.84 -10.44
CA GLU A 128 18.36 -7.46 -11.84
C GLU A 128 17.34 -8.37 -12.55
N ARG A 129 16.87 -9.45 -11.91
CA ARG A 129 15.80 -10.28 -12.49
C ARG A 129 14.48 -9.52 -12.41
N THR A 130 13.92 -9.21 -13.58
CA THR A 130 12.58 -8.63 -13.72
C THR A 130 11.53 -9.52 -13.04
N ILE A 131 10.66 -8.89 -12.26
CA ILE A 131 9.55 -9.52 -11.56
C ILE A 131 8.39 -9.67 -12.56
N ALA A 132 7.88 -10.88 -12.72
CA ALA A 132 6.71 -11.13 -13.56
C ALA A 132 5.44 -10.70 -12.81
N VAL A 133 4.79 -9.66 -13.32
CA VAL A 133 3.52 -9.11 -12.82
C VAL A 133 2.49 -9.13 -13.95
N VAL A 134 1.22 -8.84 -13.65
CA VAL A 134 0.21 -8.60 -14.68
C VAL A 134 -0.36 -7.19 -14.54
N ASP A 135 -0.84 -6.62 -15.63
CA ASP A 135 -1.59 -5.36 -15.60
C ASP A 135 -3.02 -5.57 -15.06
N ASP A 136 -3.83 -4.51 -15.05
CA ASP A 136 -5.23 -4.59 -14.60
C ASP A 136 -6.14 -5.33 -15.61
N THR A 137 -5.67 -5.60 -16.83
CA THR A 137 -6.38 -6.38 -17.86
C THR A 137 -5.99 -7.86 -17.85
N GLY A 138 -4.94 -8.23 -17.11
CA GLY A 138 -4.39 -9.58 -17.00
C GLY A 138 -3.24 -9.86 -17.99
N GLU A 139 -2.78 -8.86 -18.74
CA GLU A 139 -1.62 -8.99 -19.63
C GLU A 139 -0.30 -9.07 -18.85
N PRO A 140 0.62 -9.95 -19.25
CA PRO A 140 1.89 -10.12 -18.56
C PRO A 140 2.81 -8.91 -18.76
N LEU A 141 3.34 -8.40 -17.65
CA LEU A 141 4.30 -7.30 -17.57
C LEU A 141 5.57 -7.74 -16.81
N LEU A 142 6.67 -7.06 -17.11
CA LEU A 142 7.93 -7.23 -16.40
C LEU A 142 8.24 -5.97 -15.60
N LEU A 143 8.19 -6.08 -14.28
CA LEU A 143 8.57 -5.01 -13.37
C LEU A 143 10.07 -5.10 -13.08
N HIS A 144 10.81 -4.05 -13.46
CA HIS A 144 12.22 -3.95 -13.12
C HIS A 144 12.37 -3.60 -11.64
N PRO A 145 13.16 -4.32 -10.82
CA PRO A 145 13.29 -4.04 -9.38
C PRO A 145 13.76 -2.62 -9.07
N ALA A 146 14.63 -2.05 -9.91
CA ALA A 146 15.04 -0.64 -9.77
C ALA A 146 13.86 0.36 -9.80
N LEU A 147 12.81 0.04 -10.56
CA LEU A 147 11.60 0.88 -10.60
C LEU A 147 10.84 0.77 -9.27
N LEU A 148 10.73 -0.43 -8.70
CA LEU A 148 10.11 -0.63 -7.39
C LEU A 148 10.92 0.08 -6.29
N CYS A 149 12.26 -0.03 -6.31
CA CYS A 149 13.12 0.75 -5.41
C CYS A 149 12.83 2.25 -5.52
N SER A 150 12.77 2.78 -6.74
CA SER A 150 12.51 4.21 -6.95
C SER A 150 11.16 4.65 -6.36
N TRP A 151 10.13 3.79 -6.36
CA TRP A 151 8.84 4.11 -5.77
C TRP A 151 8.91 4.13 -4.24
N VAL A 152 9.62 3.17 -3.64
CA VAL A 152 9.83 3.11 -2.20
C VAL A 152 10.68 4.29 -1.73
N ASP A 153 11.76 4.60 -2.43
CA ASP A 153 12.62 5.75 -2.14
C ASP A 153 11.83 7.07 -2.24
N GLU A 154 11.01 7.22 -3.28
CA GLU A 154 10.17 8.41 -3.47
C GLU A 154 9.19 8.63 -2.31
N VAL A 155 8.51 7.59 -1.82
CA VAL A 155 7.54 7.74 -0.71
C VAL A 155 8.24 7.96 0.63
N CYS A 156 9.46 7.45 0.80
CA CYS A 156 10.29 7.62 2.00
C CYS A 156 11.08 8.95 2.02
N ALA A 157 11.17 9.67 0.90
CA ALA A 157 12.00 10.87 0.76
C ALA A 157 11.73 11.94 1.84
N GLY A 158 12.77 12.47 2.47
CA GLY A 158 12.68 13.46 3.55
C GLY A 158 12.39 12.87 4.94
N PHE A 159 12.41 11.54 5.09
CA PHE A 159 12.27 10.83 6.37
C PHE A 159 13.42 9.84 6.63
N GLU A 160 14.53 9.96 5.92
CA GLU A 160 15.63 8.97 5.89
C GLU A 160 16.28 8.71 7.26
N GLU A 161 16.14 9.63 8.21
CA GLU A 161 16.64 9.46 9.58
C GLU A 161 15.78 8.50 10.42
N THR A 162 14.50 8.35 10.09
CA THR A 162 13.53 7.54 10.87
C THR A 162 12.98 6.34 10.11
N VAL A 163 12.95 6.38 8.77
CA VAL A 163 12.41 5.31 7.94
C VAL A 163 13.51 4.63 7.11
N SER A 164 13.49 3.29 7.09
CA SER A 164 14.35 2.49 6.21
C SER A 164 13.58 2.10 4.95
N ALA A 165 13.91 2.75 3.83
CA ALA A 165 13.38 2.40 2.51
C ALA A 165 13.74 0.94 2.14
N LYS A 166 14.93 0.48 2.54
CA LYS A 166 15.36 -0.91 2.34
C LYS A 166 14.45 -1.89 3.09
N ASP A 167 14.15 -1.63 4.35
CA ASP A 167 13.33 -2.55 5.15
C ASP A 167 11.90 -2.64 4.59
N LEU A 168 11.35 -1.50 4.14
CA LEU A 168 10.04 -1.47 3.47
C LEU A 168 10.10 -2.25 2.14
N LEU A 169 11.15 -2.07 1.35
CA LEU A 169 11.32 -2.81 0.09
C LEU A 169 11.42 -4.32 0.33
N ASP A 170 12.25 -4.75 1.29
CA ASP A 170 12.42 -6.16 1.63
C ASP A 170 11.09 -6.79 2.06
N GLU A 171 10.28 -6.08 2.85
CA GLU A 171 8.93 -6.52 3.25
C GLU A 171 7.96 -6.60 2.05
N VAL A 172 7.97 -5.62 1.16
CA VAL A 172 7.15 -5.63 -0.06
C VAL A 172 7.53 -6.80 -0.96
N MET A 173 8.82 -7.06 -1.13
CA MET A 173 9.33 -8.15 -1.96
C MET A 173 8.88 -9.53 -1.47
N VAL A 174 8.74 -9.72 -0.16
CA VAL A 174 8.20 -10.97 0.43
C VAL A 174 6.73 -11.19 0.04
N GLY A 175 5.96 -10.11 -0.13
CA GLY A 175 4.56 -10.17 -0.53
C GLY A 175 4.31 -10.43 -2.02
N ILE A 176 5.34 -10.36 -2.86
CA ILE A 176 5.23 -10.53 -4.31
C ILE A 176 5.21 -12.01 -4.68
N TYR A 177 4.18 -12.42 -5.43
CA TYR A 177 4.03 -13.78 -5.96
C TYR A 177 3.82 -13.76 -7.49
N PRO A 178 4.11 -14.87 -8.21
CA PRO A 178 3.93 -14.91 -9.66
C PRO A 178 2.49 -14.61 -10.08
N GLY A 179 2.30 -13.65 -10.98
CA GLY A 179 0.97 -13.25 -11.47
C GLY A 179 0.25 -12.22 -10.60
N ILE A 180 0.92 -11.64 -9.60
CA ILE A 180 0.38 -10.50 -8.84
C ILE A 180 0.09 -9.32 -9.79
N ARG A 181 -1.00 -8.59 -9.54
CA ARG A 181 -1.31 -7.38 -10.30
C ARG A 181 -0.35 -6.25 -9.92
N LEU A 182 0.05 -5.43 -10.88
CA LEU A 182 0.91 -4.28 -10.62
C LEU A 182 0.26 -3.29 -9.62
N SER A 183 -1.06 -3.12 -9.69
CA SER A 183 -1.83 -2.33 -8.73
C SER A 183 -1.81 -2.93 -7.31
N GLU A 184 -1.72 -4.26 -7.17
CA GLU A 184 -1.54 -4.92 -5.87
C GLU A 184 -0.12 -4.73 -5.33
N VAL A 185 0.90 -4.69 -6.18
CA VAL A 185 2.29 -4.37 -5.75
C VAL A 185 2.36 -2.98 -5.11
N GLU A 186 1.71 -1.99 -5.71
CA GLU A 186 1.61 -0.63 -5.13
C GLU A 186 0.81 -0.63 -3.81
N GLN A 187 -0.20 -1.50 -3.67
CA GLN A 187 -0.91 -1.67 -2.40
C GLN A 187 -0.03 -2.30 -1.32
N LEU A 188 0.87 -3.22 -1.65
CA LEU A 188 1.81 -3.81 -0.69
C LEU A 188 2.70 -2.74 -0.04
N ILE A 189 3.18 -1.75 -0.81
CA ILE A 189 3.95 -0.61 -0.26
C ILE A 189 3.11 0.13 0.78
N THR A 190 1.85 0.40 0.46
CA THR A 190 0.92 1.08 1.36
C THR A 190 0.67 0.27 2.64
N TYR A 191 0.52 -1.04 2.53
CA TYR A 191 0.28 -1.93 3.67
C TYR A 191 1.52 -2.11 4.55
N GLY A 192 2.71 -2.27 3.96
CA GLY A 192 3.97 -2.34 4.69
C GLY A 192 4.23 -1.06 5.47
N ALA A 193 4.02 0.11 4.84
CA ALA A 193 4.10 1.39 5.54
C ALA A 193 3.05 1.51 6.66
N ARG A 194 1.79 1.12 6.39
CA ARG A 194 0.71 1.16 7.40
C ARG A 194 1.01 0.30 8.62
N GLY A 195 1.58 -0.88 8.43
CA GLY A 195 1.96 -1.80 9.51
C GLY A 195 2.99 -1.20 10.47
N LYS A 196 3.82 -0.27 10.00
CA LYS A 196 4.87 0.38 10.80
C LYS A 196 4.43 1.68 11.49
N ILE A 197 3.18 2.14 11.30
CA ILE A 197 2.66 3.35 11.96
C ILE A 197 2.71 3.23 13.49
N GLU A 198 2.53 2.03 14.04
CA GLU A 198 2.65 1.80 15.48
C GLU A 198 4.09 1.91 16.00
N VAL A 199 5.09 1.72 15.13
CA VAL A 199 6.51 1.84 15.46
C VAL A 199 6.91 3.31 15.46
N ASP A 200 6.54 4.04 14.41
CA ASP A 200 6.77 5.48 14.31
C ASP A 200 5.65 6.16 13.50
N PRO A 201 5.04 7.26 13.99
CA PRO A 201 3.95 7.94 13.29
C PRO A 201 4.35 8.49 11.90
N VAL A 202 5.63 8.70 11.62
CA VAL A 202 6.14 9.16 10.31
C VAL A 202 5.72 8.21 9.18
N TRP A 203 5.60 6.91 9.46
CA TRP A 203 5.11 5.93 8.49
C TRP A 203 3.70 6.22 7.97
N SER A 204 2.90 7.02 8.69
CA SER A 204 1.60 7.49 8.22
C SER A 204 1.72 8.40 6.99
N PHE A 205 2.78 9.21 6.90
CA PHE A 205 3.03 10.04 5.73
C PHE A 205 3.57 9.21 4.56
N VAL A 206 4.42 8.21 4.84
CA VAL A 206 4.91 7.28 3.80
C VAL A 206 3.74 6.49 3.18
N ALA A 207 2.84 5.95 4.01
CA ALA A 207 1.63 5.27 3.55
C ALA A 207 0.70 6.21 2.76
N SER A 208 0.55 7.46 3.21
CA SER A 208 -0.20 8.50 2.51
C SER A 208 0.39 8.79 1.12
N ARG A 209 1.70 8.96 1.01
CA ARG A 209 2.39 9.21 -0.27
C ARG A 209 2.26 8.05 -1.25
N SER A 210 2.30 6.81 -0.75
CA SER A 210 2.03 5.62 -1.57
C SER A 210 0.60 5.63 -2.13
N LEU A 211 -0.40 5.94 -1.30
CA LEU A 211 -1.79 6.10 -1.75
C LEU A 211 -1.94 7.26 -2.73
N LEU A 212 -1.26 8.38 -2.50
CA LEU A 212 -1.26 9.55 -3.38
C LEU A 212 -0.72 9.23 -4.76
N ARG A 213 0.39 8.48 -4.85
CA ARG A 213 0.98 8.03 -6.12
C ARG A 213 -0.02 7.22 -6.94
N ARG A 214 -0.77 6.31 -6.29
CA ARG A 214 -1.83 5.55 -6.94
C ARG A 214 -2.96 6.46 -7.42
N LEU A 215 -3.42 7.39 -6.57
CA LEU A 215 -4.48 8.32 -6.91
C LEU A 215 -4.10 9.21 -8.11
N TYR A 216 -2.85 9.68 -8.16
CA TYR A 216 -2.31 10.38 -9.30
C TYR A 216 -2.35 9.55 -10.59
N ALA A 217 -1.96 8.27 -10.52
CA ALA A 217 -2.02 7.37 -11.66
C ALA A 217 -3.45 7.15 -12.15
N GLU A 218 -4.41 7.00 -11.23
CA GLU A 218 -5.83 6.79 -11.52
C GLU A 218 -6.47 8.00 -12.22
N VAL A 219 -6.20 9.21 -11.73
CA VAL A 219 -6.76 10.44 -12.31
C VAL A 219 -6.07 10.84 -13.61
N ALA A 220 -4.74 10.71 -13.69
CA ALA A 220 -3.99 11.08 -14.89
C ALA A 220 -4.07 10.04 -16.01
N GLY A 221 -4.58 8.83 -15.73
CA GLY A 221 -4.58 7.68 -16.65
C GLY A 221 -3.18 7.12 -16.95
N GLN A 222 -2.16 7.60 -16.26
CA GLN A 222 -0.77 7.17 -16.39
C GLN A 222 -0.03 7.44 -15.08
N ARG A 223 0.95 6.59 -14.77
CA ARG A 223 1.79 6.77 -13.58
C ARG A 223 2.59 8.05 -13.70
N ILE A 224 2.52 8.87 -12.66
CA ILE A 224 3.33 10.08 -12.50
C ILE A 224 4.08 9.99 -11.19
N ALA A 225 5.33 10.44 -11.19
CA ALA A 225 6.08 10.65 -9.97
C ALA A 225 5.42 11.76 -9.15
N ILE A 226 5.51 11.66 -7.83
CA ILE A 226 5.10 12.71 -6.90
C ILE A 226 5.82 14.01 -7.23
N ALA A 227 7.12 13.94 -7.54
CA ALA A 227 7.91 15.10 -7.93
C ALA A 227 7.44 15.79 -9.23
N ASP A 228 6.79 15.04 -10.13
CA ASP A 228 6.29 15.55 -11.41
C ASP A 228 4.83 16.05 -11.33
N ALA A 229 4.10 15.68 -10.28
CA ALA A 229 2.71 16.06 -10.09
C ALA A 229 2.46 17.58 -10.11
N PRO A 230 3.33 18.44 -9.53
CA PRO A 230 3.09 19.88 -9.54
C PRO A 230 2.96 20.48 -10.95
N GLY A 231 3.78 20.03 -11.89
CA GLY A 231 3.74 20.52 -13.28
C GLY A 231 2.49 20.09 -14.05
N ARG A 232 1.78 19.05 -13.60
CA ARG A 232 0.60 18.50 -14.28
C ARG A 232 -0.71 18.97 -13.68
N TYR A 233 -0.69 19.42 -12.42
CA TYR A 233 -1.89 19.76 -11.65
C TYR A 233 -2.82 20.78 -12.33
N PRO A 234 -2.34 21.91 -12.89
CA PRO A 234 -3.22 22.89 -13.52
C PRO A 234 -4.00 22.32 -14.71
N THR A 235 -3.34 21.47 -15.51
CA THR A 235 -3.96 20.81 -16.67
C THR A 235 -4.97 19.76 -16.22
N LEU A 236 -4.60 18.93 -15.23
CA LEU A 236 -5.49 17.92 -14.66
C LEU A 236 -6.72 18.55 -14.02
N PHE A 237 -6.56 19.65 -13.28
CA PHE A 237 -7.64 20.40 -12.66
C PHE A 237 -8.63 20.96 -13.70
N THR A 238 -8.12 21.61 -14.76
CA THR A 238 -8.97 22.17 -15.81
C THR A 238 -9.73 21.07 -16.55
N SER A 239 -9.06 19.97 -16.88
CA SER A 239 -9.70 18.78 -17.49
C SER A 239 -10.75 18.17 -16.57
N TYR A 240 -10.45 18.07 -15.27
CA TYR A 240 -11.37 17.57 -14.25
C TYR A 240 -12.66 18.39 -14.19
N ILE A 241 -12.57 19.72 -14.03
CA ILE A 241 -13.76 20.57 -13.91
C ILE A 241 -14.63 20.45 -15.17
N ARG A 242 -14.03 20.58 -16.36
CA ARG A 242 -14.77 20.47 -17.63
C ARG A 242 -15.40 19.09 -17.81
N GLY A 243 -14.65 18.02 -17.54
CA GLY A 243 -15.11 16.64 -17.68
C GLY A 243 -16.21 16.28 -16.69
N ALA A 244 -16.11 16.76 -15.45
CA ALA A 244 -17.09 16.49 -14.41
C ALA A 244 -18.39 17.31 -14.58
N VAL A 245 -18.30 18.54 -15.12
CA VAL A 245 -19.49 19.30 -15.56
C VAL A 245 -20.18 18.62 -16.74
N ALA A 246 -19.42 18.16 -17.73
CA ALA A 246 -19.98 17.46 -18.90
C ALA A 246 -20.70 16.14 -18.52
N GLN A 247 -20.27 15.49 -17.45
CA GLN A 247 -20.91 14.30 -16.88
C GLN A 247 -22.02 14.63 -15.86
N GLU A 248 -22.39 15.91 -15.72
CA GLU A 248 -23.40 16.39 -14.77
C GLU A 248 -23.10 16.07 -13.29
N LEU A 249 -21.82 15.87 -12.94
CA LEU A 249 -21.39 15.67 -11.56
C LEU A 249 -21.20 17.01 -10.83
N LEU A 250 -20.77 18.04 -11.57
CA LEU A 250 -20.55 19.39 -11.08
C LEU A 250 -21.54 20.40 -11.67
N ASP A 251 -21.72 21.52 -10.98
CA ASP A 251 -22.54 22.65 -11.42
C ASP A 251 -21.88 23.37 -12.61
N GLU A 252 -22.63 23.64 -13.67
CA GLU A 252 -22.14 24.31 -14.88
C GLU A 252 -21.60 25.72 -14.61
N ARG A 253 -22.06 26.38 -13.55
CA ARG A 253 -21.59 27.71 -13.15
C ARG A 253 -20.12 27.72 -12.74
N LEU A 254 -19.54 26.56 -12.41
CA LEU A 254 -18.09 26.45 -12.14
C LEU A 254 -17.24 26.77 -13.38
N LEU A 255 -17.79 26.66 -14.60
CA LEU A 255 -17.09 27.04 -15.83
C LEU A 255 -16.98 28.55 -16.05
N ALA A 256 -17.68 29.35 -15.24
CA ALA A 256 -17.59 30.81 -15.30
C ALA A 256 -16.34 31.36 -14.59
N PHE A 257 -15.62 30.54 -13.82
CA PHE A 257 -14.35 30.91 -13.21
C PHE A 257 -13.21 30.87 -14.23
N ASP A 258 -12.15 31.64 -13.97
CA ASP A 258 -10.89 31.56 -14.69
C ASP A 258 -10.09 30.33 -14.22
N LEU A 259 -10.33 29.19 -14.86
CA LEU A 259 -9.70 27.92 -14.49
C LEU A 259 -8.17 27.93 -14.64
N ASP A 260 -7.62 28.77 -15.52
CA ASP A 260 -6.17 28.90 -15.67
C ASP A 260 -5.57 29.64 -14.47
N ARG A 261 -6.22 30.74 -14.05
CA ARG A 261 -5.87 31.48 -12.83
C ARG A 261 -6.01 30.62 -11.58
N LEU A 262 -7.10 29.87 -11.45
CA LEU A 262 -7.32 28.97 -10.31
C LEU A 262 -6.35 27.79 -10.30
N GLY A 263 -6.10 27.19 -11.47
CA GLY A 263 -5.14 26.10 -11.63
C GLY A 263 -3.72 26.52 -11.25
N ALA A 264 -3.31 27.74 -11.59
CA ALA A 264 -2.03 28.31 -11.20
C ALA A 264 -1.91 28.62 -9.69
N ALA A 265 -3.04 28.76 -8.98
CA ALA A 265 -3.06 29.03 -7.55
C ALA A 265 -3.01 27.75 -6.68
N LEU A 266 -3.11 26.57 -7.30
CA LEU A 266 -2.98 25.29 -6.59
C LEU A 266 -1.56 25.11 -6.06
N GLU A 267 -1.45 24.53 -4.87
CA GLU A 267 -0.20 24.18 -4.17
C GLU A 267 -0.11 22.65 -3.97
N PRO A 268 0.33 21.90 -4.99
CA PRO A 268 0.40 20.43 -4.99
C PRO A 268 1.25 19.84 -3.86
N GLU A 269 2.26 20.57 -3.39
CA GLU A 269 3.08 20.22 -2.23
C GLU A 269 2.25 19.96 -0.96
N ARG A 270 1.06 20.55 -0.84
CA ARG A 270 0.13 20.32 0.27
C ARG A 270 -0.46 18.91 0.28
N ASP A 271 -0.41 18.17 -0.82
CA ASP A 271 -0.79 16.75 -0.84
C ASP A 271 0.12 15.91 0.07
N LEU A 272 1.36 16.34 0.29
CA LEU A 272 2.34 15.64 1.14
C LEU A 272 2.12 15.86 2.63
N VAL A 273 1.24 16.79 3.01
CA VAL A 273 0.90 17.11 4.41
C VAL A 273 -0.14 16.12 4.96
N PHE A 274 -0.82 15.35 4.11
CA PHE A 274 -1.79 14.37 4.57
C PHE A 274 -1.13 13.20 5.31
N ALA A 275 -1.62 12.94 6.53
CA ALA A 275 -1.50 11.62 7.15
C ALA A 275 -2.40 10.61 6.43
N TYR A 276 -2.04 9.32 6.51
CA TYR A 276 -2.71 8.24 5.76
C TYR A 276 -4.23 8.22 5.95
N LEU A 277 -4.71 8.29 7.19
CA LEU A 277 -6.15 8.27 7.48
C LEU A 277 -6.91 9.45 6.83
N GLY A 278 -6.28 10.62 6.75
CA GLY A 278 -6.85 11.81 6.13
C GLY A 278 -7.04 11.61 4.63
N LEU A 279 -5.98 11.19 3.93
CA LEU A 279 -6.04 10.95 2.49
C LEU A 279 -6.95 9.75 2.16
N GLN A 280 -6.88 8.66 2.92
CA GLN A 280 -7.76 7.50 2.77
C GLN A 280 -9.24 7.90 2.92
N THR A 281 -9.55 8.75 3.89
CA THR A 281 -10.91 9.27 4.08
C THR A 281 -11.39 10.06 2.86
N LEU A 282 -10.54 10.92 2.29
CA LEU A 282 -10.90 11.65 1.06
C LEU A 282 -11.12 10.67 -0.09
N TYR A 283 -10.17 9.76 -0.30
CA TYR A 283 -10.18 8.79 -1.39
C TYR A 283 -11.40 7.86 -1.39
N ASP A 284 -11.82 7.40 -0.21
CA ASP A 284 -12.94 6.46 -0.08
C ASP A 284 -14.29 7.14 -0.24
N ARG A 285 -14.41 8.41 0.18
CA ARG A 285 -15.71 9.03 0.42
C ARG A 285 -15.94 10.36 -0.28
N TYR A 286 -14.94 11.24 -0.36
CA TYR A 286 -15.15 12.65 -0.73
C TYR A 286 -14.78 12.98 -2.17
N LEU A 287 -13.76 12.33 -2.72
CA LEU A 287 -13.31 12.64 -4.08
C LEU A 287 -14.38 12.25 -5.10
N ILE A 288 -14.65 13.16 -6.04
CA ILE A 288 -15.59 12.91 -7.12
C ILE A 288 -15.11 11.72 -7.96
N ARG A 289 -16.02 10.80 -8.22
CA ARG A 289 -15.82 9.60 -9.04
C ARG A 289 -16.89 9.50 -10.11
N SER A 290 -16.53 8.90 -11.24
CA SER A 290 -17.46 8.46 -12.27
C SER A 290 -17.32 6.96 -12.43
N ALA A 291 -18.43 6.23 -12.28
CA ALA A 291 -18.42 4.78 -12.08
C ALA A 291 -17.39 4.39 -10.98
N ASP A 292 -16.37 3.60 -11.34
CA ASP A 292 -15.34 3.13 -10.42
C ASP A 292 -14.04 3.96 -10.46
N GLN A 293 -13.95 4.99 -11.30
CA GLN A 293 -12.75 5.81 -11.46
C GLN A 293 -12.88 7.15 -10.73
N ARG A 294 -11.88 7.49 -9.91
CA ARG A 294 -11.74 8.83 -9.32
C ARG A 294 -11.33 9.82 -10.40
N LEU A 295 -11.98 10.98 -10.39
CA LEU A 295 -11.70 12.08 -11.31
C LEU A 295 -10.93 13.23 -10.63
N GLU A 296 -10.89 13.23 -9.30
CA GLU A 296 -10.50 14.38 -8.50
C GLU A 296 -9.24 14.08 -7.66
N LEU A 297 -8.31 15.05 -7.62
CA LEU A 297 -7.13 15.04 -6.76
C LEU A 297 -7.34 15.91 -5.50
N PRO A 298 -6.55 15.75 -4.43
CA PRO A 298 -6.85 16.43 -3.17
C PRO A 298 -6.81 17.97 -3.25
N GLN A 299 -5.89 18.58 -4.01
CA GLN A 299 -5.93 20.05 -4.19
C GLN A 299 -7.10 20.48 -5.08
N ALA A 300 -7.46 19.68 -6.09
CA ALA A 300 -8.64 19.94 -6.91
C ALA A 300 -9.94 19.86 -6.08
N PHE A 301 -9.99 18.94 -5.12
CA PHE A 301 -11.06 18.83 -4.13
C PHE A 301 -11.22 20.10 -3.30
N TRP A 302 -10.13 20.60 -2.70
CA TRP A 302 -10.19 21.84 -1.94
C TRP A 302 -10.61 23.03 -2.81
N MET A 303 -10.09 23.10 -4.04
CA MET A 303 -10.45 24.17 -4.98
C MET A 303 -11.91 24.07 -5.43
N ARG A 304 -12.44 22.88 -5.73
CA ARG A 304 -13.87 22.71 -6.04
C ARG A 304 -14.74 23.21 -4.90
N VAL A 305 -14.42 22.83 -3.67
CA VAL A 305 -15.18 23.29 -2.49
C VAL A 305 -15.14 24.82 -2.40
N ALA A 306 -13.96 25.41 -2.56
CA ALA A 306 -13.77 26.85 -2.54
C ALA A 306 -14.55 27.58 -3.64
N MET A 307 -14.49 27.09 -4.89
CA MET A 307 -15.26 27.62 -6.02
C MET A 307 -16.76 27.54 -5.76
N GLY A 308 -17.23 26.40 -5.25
CA GLY A 308 -18.65 26.20 -4.92
C GLY A 308 -19.17 27.20 -3.89
N LEU A 309 -18.35 27.57 -2.91
CA LEU A 309 -18.68 28.59 -1.91
C LEU A 309 -18.59 30.02 -2.46
N ALA A 310 -17.68 30.28 -3.40
CA ALA A 310 -17.45 31.60 -3.98
C ALA A 310 -18.38 31.97 -5.15
N LEU A 311 -19.31 31.08 -5.55
CA LEU A 311 -20.16 31.24 -6.74
C LEU A 311 -20.96 32.55 -6.80
N ASN A 312 -21.28 33.16 -5.67
CA ASN A 312 -22.07 34.40 -5.59
C ASN A 312 -21.28 35.59 -5.03
N GLU A 313 -19.96 35.46 -4.91
CA GLU A 313 -19.09 36.57 -4.51
C GLU A 313 -18.89 37.56 -5.68
N ASP A 314 -18.54 38.81 -5.34
CA ASP A 314 -18.29 39.87 -6.33
C ASP A 314 -17.05 39.56 -7.19
N ASP A 315 -15.94 39.19 -6.54
CA ASP A 315 -14.73 38.65 -7.18
C ASP A 315 -14.60 37.17 -6.83
N ARG A 316 -15.28 36.34 -7.62
CA ARG A 316 -15.39 34.90 -7.40
C ARG A 316 -14.02 34.23 -7.40
N ASP A 317 -13.17 34.57 -8.36
CA ASP A 317 -11.84 33.97 -8.50
C ASP A 317 -10.94 34.31 -7.31
N ALA A 318 -10.90 35.58 -6.88
CA ALA A 318 -10.11 35.96 -5.72
C ALA A 318 -10.61 35.27 -4.44
N ARG A 319 -11.94 35.18 -4.25
CA ARG A 319 -12.54 34.52 -3.08
C ARG A 319 -12.34 33.01 -3.10
N ALA A 320 -12.43 32.37 -4.26
CA ALA A 320 -12.12 30.95 -4.40
C ALA A 320 -10.66 30.66 -4.02
N ILE A 321 -9.71 31.49 -4.47
CA ILE A 321 -8.31 31.34 -4.08
C ILE A 321 -8.14 31.53 -2.57
N GLU A 322 -8.76 32.55 -1.97
CA GLU A 322 -8.72 32.78 -0.52
C GLU A 322 -9.27 31.59 0.28
N PHE A 323 -10.43 31.07 -0.10
CA PHE A 323 -11.05 29.92 0.56
C PHE A 323 -10.23 28.65 0.36
N TYR A 324 -9.69 28.42 -0.84
CA TYR A 324 -8.79 27.31 -1.13
C TYR A 324 -7.56 27.36 -0.22
N GLN A 325 -6.95 28.53 -0.07
CA GLN A 325 -5.77 28.72 0.76
C GLN A 325 -6.04 28.39 2.23
N LEU A 326 -7.21 28.77 2.74
CA LEU A 326 -7.63 28.47 4.10
C LEU A 326 -7.91 26.96 4.32
N LEU A 327 -8.59 26.31 3.37
CA LEU A 327 -8.98 24.90 3.45
C LEU A 327 -7.80 23.94 3.25
N SER A 328 -7.04 24.13 2.17
CA SER A 328 -5.92 23.23 1.81
C SER A 328 -4.74 23.30 2.76
N SER A 329 -4.60 24.39 3.53
CA SER A 329 -3.59 24.51 4.60
C SER A 329 -4.05 23.94 5.95
N PHE A 330 -5.24 23.33 6.01
CA PHE A 330 -5.87 22.76 7.21
C PHE A 330 -6.06 23.75 8.38
N ARG A 331 -6.03 25.05 8.12
CA ARG A 331 -6.32 26.09 9.14
C ARG A 331 -7.80 26.11 9.52
N PHE A 332 -8.65 25.69 8.60
CA PHE A 332 -10.08 25.50 8.80
C PHE A 332 -10.55 24.33 7.94
N CYS A 333 -11.54 23.59 8.43
CA CYS A 333 -12.17 22.52 7.68
C CYS A 333 -13.69 22.71 7.76
N SER A 334 -14.34 22.81 6.60
CA SER A 334 -15.79 22.88 6.52
C SER A 334 -16.44 21.58 7.00
N SER A 335 -17.73 21.65 7.32
CA SER A 335 -18.50 20.46 7.68
C SER A 335 -18.60 19.46 6.52
N THR A 336 -18.80 18.18 6.84
CA THR A 336 -19.02 17.10 5.87
C THR A 336 -19.98 17.46 4.72
N PRO A 337 -21.22 17.95 4.95
CA PRO A 337 -22.13 18.27 3.85
C PRO A 337 -21.59 19.37 2.93
N THR A 338 -20.86 20.34 3.47
CA THR A 338 -20.19 21.37 2.66
C THR A 338 -19.10 20.75 1.78
N LEU A 339 -18.23 19.91 2.34
CA LEU A 339 -17.14 19.27 1.60
C LEU A 339 -17.65 18.34 0.47
N PHE A 340 -18.72 17.59 0.76
CA PHE A 340 -19.33 16.68 -0.21
C PHE A 340 -20.02 17.42 -1.37
N ASN A 341 -20.80 18.45 -1.03
CA ASN A 341 -21.79 18.98 -1.98
C ASN A 341 -21.39 20.32 -2.60
N SER A 342 -20.35 21.00 -2.11
CA SER A 342 -19.89 22.25 -2.72
C SER A 342 -19.42 22.02 -4.16
N GLY A 343 -19.93 22.85 -5.07
CA GLY A 343 -19.63 22.77 -6.50
C GLY A 343 -20.41 21.68 -7.27
N THR A 344 -21.26 20.90 -6.60
CA THR A 344 -22.13 19.92 -7.28
C THR A 344 -23.47 20.56 -7.69
N ARG A 345 -24.24 19.87 -8.54
CA ARG A 345 -25.52 20.40 -9.08
C ARG A 345 -26.61 20.64 -8.04
N HIS A 346 -26.56 19.93 -6.91
CA HIS A 346 -27.52 20.10 -5.81
C HIS A 346 -26.76 20.25 -4.48
N PRO A 347 -26.25 21.47 -4.21
CA PRO A 347 -25.34 21.70 -3.10
C PRO A 347 -26.09 21.78 -1.76
N GLN A 348 -26.34 20.62 -1.12
CA GLN A 348 -26.84 20.59 0.26
C GLN A 348 -25.69 20.81 1.25
N LEU A 349 -25.36 22.08 1.49
CA LEU A 349 -24.17 22.46 2.27
C LEU A 349 -24.34 22.31 3.78
N SER A 350 -25.58 22.26 4.25
CA SER A 350 -25.94 22.06 5.66
C SER A 350 -26.89 20.88 5.77
N SER A 351 -26.72 20.07 6.80
CA SER A 351 -27.52 18.86 7.01
C SER A 351 -28.10 18.72 8.41
N CYS A 352 -27.94 19.69 9.30
CA CYS A 352 -28.52 19.64 10.65
C CYS A 352 -29.75 20.53 10.75
N TYR A 353 -30.89 19.98 11.14
CA TYR A 353 -32.15 20.71 11.22
C TYR A 353 -32.85 20.50 12.56
N LEU A 354 -33.63 21.50 12.97
CA LEU A 354 -34.48 21.44 14.15
C LEU A 354 -35.93 21.69 13.73
N THR A 355 -36.86 20.88 14.25
CA THR A 355 -38.30 21.06 14.04
C THR A 355 -39.03 21.05 15.38
N THR A 356 -40.16 21.75 15.45
CA THR A 356 -41.10 21.69 16.59
C THR A 356 -42.44 21.20 16.07
N ILE A 357 -42.94 20.13 16.69
CA ILE A 357 -44.15 19.42 16.24
C ILE A 357 -45.34 19.97 17.00
N GLY A 358 -46.41 20.29 16.27
CA GLY A 358 -47.65 20.79 16.87
C GLY A 358 -48.59 19.67 17.32
N ASP A 359 -49.53 20.00 18.20
CA ASP A 359 -50.49 19.07 18.80
C ASP A 359 -51.76 18.88 17.94
N ASP A 360 -51.54 18.58 16.67
CA ASP A 360 -52.58 18.26 15.69
C ASP A 360 -52.08 17.21 14.69
N LEU A 361 -52.96 16.33 14.22
CA LEU A 361 -52.57 15.23 13.34
C LEU A 361 -51.97 15.73 12.03
N ASP A 362 -52.51 16.79 11.42
CA ASP A 362 -51.96 17.31 10.16
C ASP A 362 -50.54 17.85 10.36
N GLN A 363 -50.28 18.49 11.51
CA GLN A 363 -48.95 18.99 11.86
C GLN A 363 -47.96 17.88 12.21
N ILE A 364 -48.41 16.83 12.90
CA ILE A 364 -47.60 15.64 13.20
C ILE A 364 -47.17 14.96 11.90
N PHE A 365 -48.10 14.69 10.99
CA PHE A 365 -47.80 14.04 9.72
C PHE A 365 -47.03 14.95 8.74
N SER A 366 -47.25 16.26 8.79
CA SER A 366 -46.43 17.22 8.04
C SER A 366 -44.99 17.20 8.51
N ALA A 367 -44.74 17.19 9.82
CA ALA A 367 -43.39 17.08 10.36
C ALA A 367 -42.72 15.74 10.00
N LEU A 368 -43.46 14.63 9.98
CA LEU A 368 -42.95 13.34 9.49
C LEU A 368 -42.55 13.40 8.01
N LYS A 369 -43.34 14.08 7.18
CA LYS A 369 -43.00 14.33 5.78
C LYS A 369 -41.74 15.18 5.65
N ASP A 370 -41.63 16.27 6.42
CA ASP A 370 -40.45 17.13 6.42
C ASP A 370 -39.20 16.35 6.85
N ASN A 371 -39.32 15.53 7.90
CA ASN A 371 -38.25 14.64 8.35
C ASN A 371 -37.80 13.69 7.24
N ALA A 372 -38.73 13.08 6.50
CA ALA A 372 -38.40 12.21 5.38
C ALA A 372 -37.69 12.96 4.24
N LEU A 373 -38.15 14.16 3.91
CA LEU A 373 -37.55 15.00 2.86
C LEU A 373 -36.15 15.49 3.23
N LEU A 374 -35.92 15.87 4.48
CA LEU A 374 -34.61 16.29 4.98
C LEU A 374 -33.65 15.09 5.11
N SER A 375 -34.15 13.92 5.54
CA SER A 375 -33.35 12.70 5.66
C SER A 375 -32.96 12.09 4.30
N LYS A 376 -33.74 12.35 3.23
CA LYS A 376 -33.44 11.89 1.86
C LYS A 376 -32.00 12.18 1.43
N TRP A 377 -31.43 13.26 1.96
CA TRP A 377 -30.08 13.73 1.66
C TRP A 377 -29.17 13.68 2.89
N SER A 378 -29.40 12.69 3.76
CA SER A 378 -28.62 12.46 4.99
C SER A 378 -28.63 13.62 5.99
N GLY A 379 -29.78 14.31 6.09
CA GLY A 379 -30.03 15.31 7.13
C GLY A 379 -30.14 14.69 8.53
N GLY A 380 -29.44 15.24 9.51
CA GLY A 380 -29.66 15.00 10.94
C GLY A 380 -30.78 15.88 11.48
N LEU A 381 -31.63 15.31 12.34
CA LEU A 381 -32.88 15.92 12.78
C LEU A 381 -32.99 15.95 14.31
N GLY A 382 -33.29 17.13 14.85
CA GLY A 382 -33.75 17.31 16.22
C GLY A 382 -35.21 17.70 16.24
N ASN A 383 -36.07 16.86 16.82
CA ASN A 383 -37.51 17.08 16.83
C ASN A 383 -37.99 17.38 18.25
N ASP A 384 -38.58 18.55 18.46
CA ASP A 384 -39.26 18.92 19.70
C ASP A 384 -40.72 18.43 19.67
N TRP A 385 -41.01 17.44 20.51
CA TRP A 385 -42.33 16.82 20.67
C TRP A 385 -43.14 17.37 21.84
N THR A 386 -42.61 18.35 22.59
CA THR A 386 -43.14 18.79 23.89
C THR A 386 -44.60 19.26 23.83
N ARG A 387 -45.03 19.80 22.69
CA ARG A 387 -46.39 20.32 22.52
C ARG A 387 -47.44 19.21 22.37
N VAL A 388 -47.05 18.04 21.85
CA VAL A 388 -47.99 16.94 21.58
C VAL A 388 -48.52 16.39 22.91
N ARG A 389 -49.84 16.30 23.02
CA ARG A 389 -50.52 15.95 24.26
C ARG A 389 -50.14 14.56 24.78
N ALA A 390 -50.04 14.43 26.10
CA ALA A 390 -49.67 13.20 26.77
C ALA A 390 -50.78 12.13 26.75
N LEU A 391 -50.41 10.90 27.13
CA LEU A 391 -51.31 9.77 27.36
C LEU A 391 -52.48 10.17 28.28
N GLY A 392 -53.71 9.77 27.92
CA GLY A 392 -54.91 10.07 28.70
C GLY A 392 -55.52 11.46 28.42
N SER A 393 -54.89 12.29 27.59
CA SER A 393 -55.46 13.58 27.19
C SER A 393 -56.69 13.38 26.30
N ARG A 394 -57.77 14.14 26.56
CA ARG A 394 -59.03 14.05 25.78
C ARG A 394 -58.84 14.51 24.33
N ILE A 395 -59.45 13.79 23.39
CA ILE A 395 -59.52 14.17 21.98
C ILE A 395 -60.96 14.62 21.64
N LYS A 396 -61.13 15.92 21.32
CA LYS A 396 -62.46 16.52 21.10
C LYS A 396 -63.24 15.90 19.93
N GLY A 397 -62.55 15.45 18.87
CA GLY A 397 -63.17 14.91 17.65
C GLY A 397 -63.59 13.44 17.75
N THR A 398 -62.68 12.55 18.14
CA THR A 398 -62.94 11.10 18.25
C THR A 398 -63.59 10.70 19.58
N ASN A 399 -63.69 11.65 20.51
CA ASN A 399 -64.15 11.45 21.90
C ASN A 399 -63.38 10.33 22.65
N GLY A 400 -62.18 10.01 22.20
CA GLY A 400 -61.26 9.07 22.83
C GLY A 400 -60.18 9.76 23.68
N LEU A 401 -59.25 8.95 24.18
CA LEU A 401 -58.07 9.40 24.91
C LEU A 401 -56.82 9.18 24.05
N SER A 402 -55.92 10.17 24.03
CA SER A 402 -54.62 10.08 23.38
C SER A 402 -53.79 8.94 23.98
N GLN A 403 -53.00 8.27 23.15
CA GLN A 403 -52.00 7.28 23.55
C GLN A 403 -50.63 7.92 23.85
N GLY A 404 -50.54 9.26 23.84
CA GLY A 404 -49.30 10.01 24.03
C GLY A 404 -48.42 10.05 22.77
N ILE A 405 -47.16 10.45 22.93
CA ILE A 405 -46.23 10.68 21.82
C ILE A 405 -45.58 9.40 21.29
N VAL A 406 -45.45 8.36 22.12
CA VAL A 406 -44.68 7.14 21.80
C VAL A 406 -45.14 6.45 20.51
N PRO A 407 -46.44 6.37 20.16
CA PRO A 407 -46.86 5.77 18.89
C PRO A 407 -46.50 6.59 17.64
N PHE A 408 -46.14 7.87 17.79
CA PHE A 408 -45.73 8.74 16.68
C PHE A 408 -44.21 8.81 16.50
N LEU A 409 -43.44 8.47 17.54
CA LEU A 409 -41.99 8.29 17.50
C LEU A 409 -41.66 6.98 16.80
#